data_AF-A0A2E6G7V7-F1
#
_entry.id   AF-A0A2E6G7V7-F1
#
_cell.length_a   1.000
_cell.length_b   1.000
_cell.length_c   1.000
_cell.angle_alpha   90.00
_cell.angle_beta   90.00
_cell.angle_gamma   90.00
#
_symmetry.space_group_name_H-M   'P 1'
#
loop_
_entity.id
_entity.type
_entity.pdbx_description
1 polymer ?
#
loop_
_entity_poly.entity_id
_entity_poly.type
_entity_poly.pdbx_seq_one_letter_code
_entity_poly.pdbx_strand_id
1 'polypeptide(L)'
;MSEFDYHFTETSEAIEKYLAESLNTCLAGGFIVESDRALILRYLNEKTVCAIGALNTSIYASQSRTSFIYFLLNQARDFMDKTEIEL
;
A
#
# COMPACT_ATOMS: atom_id res chain seq x y z
N MET A 1 -4.86 -26.22 -10.68
CA MET A 1 -4.46 -25.27 -9.61
C MET A 1 -4.45 -26.03 -8.30
N SER A 2 -3.39 -25.89 -7.51
CA SER A 2 -3.37 -26.47 -6.16
C SER A 2 -4.22 -25.62 -5.21
N GLU A 3 -4.70 -26.20 -4.11
CA GLU A 3 -5.46 -25.48 -3.06
C GLU A 3 -4.65 -24.31 -2.46
N PHE A 4 -3.33 -24.47 -2.38
CA PHE A 4 -2.40 -23.41 -1.96
C PHE A 4 -2.39 -22.22 -2.94
N ASP A 5 -2.32 -22.48 -4.24
CA ASP A 5 -2.31 -21.43 -5.27
C ASP A 5 -3.63 -20.65 -5.29
N TYR A 6 -4.75 -21.34 -5.01
CA TYR A 6 -6.07 -20.74 -4.94
C TYR A 6 -6.18 -19.77 -3.75
N HIS A 7 -5.83 -20.21 -2.54
CA HIS A 7 -5.88 -19.37 -1.34
C HIS A 7 -4.92 -18.19 -1.38
N PHE A 8 -3.75 -18.34 -1.98
CA PHE A 8 -2.81 -17.24 -2.19
C PHE A 8 -3.40 -16.16 -3.10
N THR A 9 -4.05 -16.58 -4.19
CA THR A 9 -4.68 -15.66 -5.16
C THR A 9 -5.84 -14.89 -4.52
N GLU A 10 -6.76 -15.58 -3.81
CA GLU A 10 -7.86 -14.92 -3.09
C GLU A 10 -7.35 -13.92 -2.03
N THR A 11 -6.27 -14.27 -1.32
CA THR A 11 -5.66 -13.39 -0.31
C THR A 11 -5.08 -12.13 -0.97
N SER A 12 -4.44 -12.26 -2.13
CA SER A 12 -3.90 -11.11 -2.89
C SER A 12 -5.01 -10.17 -3.35
N GLU A 13 -6.08 -10.71 -3.94
CA GLU A 13 -7.22 -9.91 -4.41
C GLU A 13 -7.93 -9.17 -3.26
N ALA A 14 -8.07 -9.82 -2.11
CA ALA A 14 -8.66 -9.21 -0.92
C ALA A 14 -7.83 -8.04 -0.40
N ILE A 15 -6.49 -8.17 -0.38
CA ILE A 15 -5.57 -7.11 0.05
C ILE A 15 -5.61 -5.93 -0.92
N GLU A 16 -5.61 -6.18 -2.24
CA GLU A 16 -5.70 -5.14 -3.25
C GLU A 16 -7.03 -4.38 -3.16
N LYS A 17 -8.13 -5.10 -2.94
CA LYS A 17 -9.45 -4.49 -2.70
C LYS A 17 -9.44 -3.64 -1.44
N TYR A 18 -8.86 -4.13 -0.35
CA TYR A 18 -8.73 -3.38 0.90
C TYR A 18 -7.92 -2.09 0.71
N LEU A 19 -6.84 -2.15 -0.08
CA LEU A 19 -6.07 -0.96 -0.46
C LEU A 19 -6.93 0.06 -1.20
N ALA A 20 -7.63 -0.37 -2.26
CA ALA A 20 -8.46 0.50 -3.07
C ALA A 20 -9.57 1.18 -2.24
N GLU A 21 -10.28 0.40 -1.42
CA GLU A 21 -11.31 0.92 -0.51
C GLU A 21 -10.74 1.90 0.52
N SER A 22 -9.57 1.61 1.08
CA SER A 22 -8.91 2.45 2.09
C SER A 22 -8.45 3.77 1.48
N LEU A 23 -7.88 3.76 0.28
CA LEU A 23 -7.49 4.97 -0.45
C LEU A 23 -8.71 5.85 -0.75
N ASN A 24 -9.78 5.26 -1.30
CA ASN A 24 -11.01 6.00 -1.62
C ASN A 24 -11.64 6.61 -0.36
N THR A 25 -11.71 5.84 0.73
CA THR A 25 -12.27 6.31 2.01
C THR A 25 -11.44 7.46 2.59
N CYS A 26 -10.10 7.34 2.59
CA CYS A 26 -9.23 8.37 3.13
C CYS A 26 -9.25 9.64 2.31
N LEU A 27 -9.31 9.53 0.98
CA LEU A 27 -9.41 10.66 0.07
C LEU A 27 -10.76 11.38 0.23
N ALA A 28 -11.87 10.65 0.22
CA ALA A 28 -13.21 11.22 0.41
C ALA A 28 -13.36 11.89 1.79
N GLY A 29 -12.69 11.36 2.81
CA GLY A 29 -12.65 11.93 4.15
C GLY A 29 -11.67 13.10 4.33
N GLY A 30 -10.88 13.44 3.30
CA GLY A 30 -9.87 14.52 3.37
C GLY A 30 -8.66 14.19 4.24
N PHE A 31 -8.41 12.91 4.55
CA PHE A 31 -7.23 12.47 5.31
C PHE A 31 -5.96 12.46 4.47
N ILE A 32 -6.09 12.29 3.16
CA ILE A 32 -4.99 12.38 2.19
C ILE A 32 -5.45 13.21 1.00
N VAL A 33 -4.50 13.66 0.18
CA VAL A 33 -4.77 14.28 -1.12
C VAL A 33 -4.40 13.33 -2.27
N GLU A 34 -4.83 13.65 -3.50
CA GLU A 34 -4.54 12.80 -4.67
C GLU A 34 -3.03 12.59 -4.91
N SER A 35 -2.18 13.56 -4.56
CA SER A 35 -0.72 13.39 -4.68
C SER A 35 -0.17 12.33 -3.71
N ASP A 36 -0.75 12.21 -2.51
CA ASP A 36 -0.36 11.15 -1.56
C ASP A 36 -0.79 9.77 -2.09
N ARG A 37 -2.01 9.67 -2.64
CA ARG A 37 -2.49 8.45 -3.29
C ARG A 37 -1.58 8.05 -4.45
N ALA A 38 -1.23 9.00 -5.32
CA ALA A 38 -0.34 8.77 -6.45
C ALA A 38 1.05 8.29 -5.99
N LEU A 39 1.58 8.88 -4.90
CA LEU A 39 2.85 8.49 -4.32
C LEU A 39 2.84 7.05 -3.79
N ILE A 40 1.80 6.66 -3.05
CA ILE A 40 1.63 5.28 -2.56
C ILE A 40 1.58 4.29 -3.72
N LEU A 41 0.78 4.58 -4.74
CA LEU A 41 0.64 3.71 -5.91
C LEU A 41 1.93 3.62 -6.73
N ARG A 42 2.68 4.72 -6.84
CA ARG A 42 4.01 4.71 -7.47
C ARG A 42 4.95 3.80 -6.69
N TYR A 43 5.08 3.99 -5.39
CA TYR A 43 5.92 3.18 -4.51
C TYR A 43 5.62 1.67 -4.63
N LEU A 44 4.34 1.29 -4.61
CA LEU A 44 3.94 -0.12 -4.74
C LEU A 44 4.22 -0.71 -6.14
N ASN A 45 4.34 0.12 -7.18
CA ASN A 45 4.67 -0.32 -8.54
C ASN A 45 6.19 -0.35 -8.81
N GLU A 46 7.02 0.08 -7.88
CA GLU A 46 8.48 0.04 -8.05
C GLU A 46 8.98 -1.41 -8.05
N LYS A 47 9.82 -1.75 -9.03
CA LYS A 47 10.29 -3.14 -9.25
C LYS A 47 11.08 -3.72 -8.08
N THR A 48 11.70 -2.86 -7.28
CA THR A 48 12.50 -3.23 -6.10
C THR A 48 11.65 -3.39 -4.85
N VAL A 49 10.36 -3.03 -4.91
CA VAL A 49 9.42 -3.10 -3.79
C VAL A 49 8.58 -4.37 -3.90
N CYS A 50 8.53 -5.15 -2.82
CA CYS A 50 7.57 -6.24 -2.69
C CYS A 50 6.22 -5.68 -2.24
N ALA A 51 5.35 -5.33 -3.19
CA ALA A 51 4.06 -4.69 -2.92
C ALA A 51 3.20 -5.46 -1.91
N ILE A 52 3.02 -6.77 -2.11
CA ILE A 52 2.24 -7.63 -1.20
C ILE A 52 2.85 -7.68 0.21
N GLY A 53 4.18 -7.67 0.31
CA GLY A 53 4.88 -7.61 1.61
C GLY A 53 4.64 -6.28 2.33
N ALA A 54 4.74 -5.16 1.60
CA ALA A 54 4.48 -3.83 2.14
C ALA A 54 3.03 -3.68 2.59
N LEU A 55 2.08 -4.19 1.80
CA LEU A 55 0.65 -4.17 2.13
C LEU A 55 0.33 -5.00 3.37
N ASN A 56 0.80 -6.25 3.43
CA ASN A 56 0.59 -7.10 4.60
C ASN A 56 1.20 -6.53 5.89
N THR A 57 2.43 -6.02 5.80
CA THR A 57 3.10 -5.39 6.95
C THR A 57 2.32 -4.16 7.43
N SER A 58 1.86 -3.34 6.49
CA SER A 58 1.08 -2.14 6.81
C SER A 58 -0.28 -2.49 7.41
N ILE A 59 -0.97 -3.53 6.92
CA ILE A 59 -2.22 -4.04 7.49
C ILE A 59 -1.98 -4.52 8.92
N TYR A 60 -0.96 -5.35 9.13
CA TYR A 60 -0.63 -5.89 10.45
C TYR A 60 -0.29 -4.79 11.48
N ALA A 61 0.44 -3.75 11.06
CA ALA A 61 0.81 -2.63 11.92
C ALA A 61 -0.34 -1.63 12.18
N SER A 62 -1.47 -1.78 11.48
CA SER A 62 -2.55 -0.80 11.47
C SER A 62 -3.78 -1.24 12.24
N GLN A 63 -4.43 -0.28 12.89
CA GLN A 63 -5.69 -0.50 13.61
C GLN A 63 -6.89 0.16 12.92
N SER A 64 -6.66 0.84 11.79
CA SER A 64 -7.69 1.51 10.99
C SER A 64 -7.24 1.67 9.53
N ARG A 65 -8.20 1.94 8.63
CA ARG A 65 -7.89 2.28 7.22
C ARG A 65 -7.00 3.53 7.13
N THR A 66 -7.26 4.52 7.97
CA THR A 66 -6.48 5.76 8.00
C THR A 66 -5.03 5.49 8.41
N SER A 67 -4.80 4.74 9.50
CA SER A 67 -3.43 4.39 9.91
C SER A 67 -2.72 3.54 8.86
N PHE A 68 -3.44 2.63 8.20
CA PHE A 68 -2.92 1.82 7.10
C PHE A 68 -2.41 2.66 5.94
N ILE A 69 -3.21 3.64 5.50
CA ILE A 69 -2.80 4.57 4.45
C ILE A 69 -1.60 5.44 4.89
N TYR A 70 -1.58 5.94 6.12
CA TYR A 70 -0.43 6.71 6.61
C TYR A 70 0.86 5.89 6.74
N PHE A 71 0.77 4.62 7.13
CA PHE A 71 1.93 3.73 7.15
C PHE A 71 2.49 3.52 5.74
N LEU A 72 1.64 3.30 4.74
CA LEU A 72 2.06 3.18 3.34
C LEU A 72 2.65 4.49 2.81
N LEU A 73 2.04 5.62 3.16
CA LEU A 73 2.51 6.93 2.75
C LEU A 73 3.90 7.24 3.30
N ASN A 74 4.15 6.91 4.57
CA ASN A 74 5.47 7.08 5.18
C ASN A 74 6.52 6.17 4.51
N GLN A 75 6.18 4.91 4.25
CA GLN A 75 7.08 4.01 3.51
C GLN A 75 7.39 4.53 2.10
N ALA A 76 6.39 5.08 1.41
CA ALA A 76 6.58 5.66 0.08
C ALA A 76 7.49 6.89 0.11
N ARG A 77 7.32 7.78 1.11
CA ARG A 77 8.19 8.94 1.31
C ARG A 77 9.62 8.53 1.65
N ASP A 78 9.80 7.64 2.61
CA ASP A 78 11.11 7.11 2.99
C ASP A 78 11.84 6.44 1.82
N PHE A 79 11.09 5.76 0.94
CA PHE A 79 11.63 5.17 -0.27
C PHE A 79 12.11 6.25 -1.24
N MET A 80 11.27 7.24 -1.54
CA MET A 80 11.62 8.33 -2.46
C MET A 80 12.84 9.10 -1.97
N ASP A 81 12.87 9.49 -0.68
CA ASP A 81 13.97 10.21 -0.06
C ASP A 81 15.29 9.45 -0.20
N LYS A 82 15.28 8.12 -0.01
CA LYS A 82 16.48 7.28 -0.17
C LYS A 82 16.90 7.19 -1.64
N THR A 83 15.96 7.04 -2.57
CA THR A 83 16.28 6.94 -4.00
C THR A 83 16.77 8.26 -4.60
N GLU A 84 16.35 9.41 -4.05
CA GLU A 84 16.84 10.73 -4.49
C GLU A 84 18.26 11.03 -3.99
N ILE A 85 18.69 10.42 -2.88
CA ILE A 85 20.07 10.55 -2.36
C ILE A 85 21.07 9.69 -3.16
N GLU A 86 20.59 8.62 -3.81
CA GLU A 86 21.43 7.68 -4.57
C GLU A 86 21.62 8.04 -6.05
N LEU A 87 21.07 9.18 -6.51
CA LEU A 87 21.18 9.72 -7.88
C LEU A 87 22.05 10.98 -7.95
#